data_AF-A0A6C1TZ32-F1
#
_entry.id   AF-A0A6C1TZ32-F1
#
_cell.length_a   1.000
_cell.length_b   1.000
_cell.length_c   1.000
_cell.angle_alpha   90.00
_cell.angle_beta   90.00
_cell.angle_gamma   90.00
#
_symmetry.space_group_name_H-M   'P 1'
#
loop_
_entity.id
_entity.type
_entity.pdbx_description
1 polymer ?
#
loop_
_entity_poly.entity_id
_entity_poly.type
_entity_poly.pdbx_seq_one_letter_code
_entity_poly.pdbx_strand_id
1 'polypeptide(L)'
;MKRSLAAIGAAGALALTALPATAQAEEVAPFDPFASSVDTSAIDEALASLTETSSNAVAAWSTQLGSAEGLLPGILPAPVPAGECAPQEFDAVVDGWPGVAGTIVEWCNGEWAVAGANQTDWKVFFHHDGQNWVGLAPDGSKKTGLQQGCFNGIKLREQGAPQEFLDRTPICTPEEIGYFPR
;
A
#
# COMPACT_ATOMS: atom_id res chain seq x y z
N MET A 1 35.54 -51.33 19.43
CA MET A 1 34.95 -52.30 20.38
C MET A 1 33.57 -51.79 20.81
N LYS A 2 32.53 -52.66 20.77
CA LYS A 2 31.25 -52.65 21.53
C LYS A 2 30.42 -51.35 21.53
N ARG A 3 29.43 -51.16 20.64
CA ARG A 3 28.02 -51.68 20.64
C ARG A 3 27.23 -51.43 21.94
N SER A 4 26.21 -50.58 21.84
CA SER A 4 24.88 -50.82 22.44
C SER A 4 23.78 -50.27 21.52
N LEU A 5 23.03 -51.22 20.94
CA LEU A 5 21.71 -51.07 20.34
C LEU A 5 20.71 -51.57 21.40
N ALA A 6 19.58 -50.88 21.55
CA ALA A 6 18.34 -51.50 21.99
C ALA A 6 17.18 -50.81 21.27
N ALA A 7 16.33 -51.63 20.67
CA ALA A 7 15.25 -51.30 19.76
C ALA A 7 13.90 -51.74 20.36
N ILE A 8 12.82 -51.47 19.59
CA ILE A 8 11.45 -52.05 19.65
C ILE A 8 10.53 -51.29 20.63
N GLY A 9 9.29 -50.91 20.33
CA GLY A 9 8.34 -51.06 19.21
C GLY A 9 7.21 -50.03 19.48
N ALA A 10 6.09 -49.89 18.77
CA ALA A 10 5.37 -50.75 17.86
C ALA A 10 4.41 -49.89 17.00
N ALA A 11 3.91 -50.50 15.93
CA ALA A 11 2.96 -49.96 14.98
C ALA A 11 1.65 -49.43 15.60
N GLY A 12 1.08 -48.38 14.99
CA GLY A 12 -0.27 -47.88 15.25
C GLY A 12 -0.88 -47.40 13.94
N ALA A 13 -1.99 -48.01 13.54
CA ALA A 13 -2.55 -48.05 12.20
C ALA A 13 -3.17 -46.74 11.69
N LEU A 14 -3.12 -46.60 10.35
CA LEU A 14 -4.04 -45.77 9.57
C LEU A 14 -5.49 -46.25 9.81
N ALA A 15 -6.35 -45.36 10.32
CA ALA A 15 -7.79 -45.57 10.33
C ALA A 15 -8.46 -44.55 9.41
N LEU A 16 -8.61 -44.94 8.14
CA LEU A 16 -9.64 -44.44 7.23
C LEU A 16 -10.83 -45.38 7.36
N THR A 17 -11.94 -44.93 7.95
CA THR A 17 -13.32 -45.40 7.68
C THR A 17 -14.29 -44.48 8.42
N ALA A 18 -15.04 -43.66 7.67
CA ALA A 18 -16.41 -43.92 7.22
C ALA A 18 -17.45 -43.34 8.19
N LEU A 19 -17.89 -42.10 7.90
CA LEU A 19 -19.09 -41.53 8.50
C LEU A 19 -20.34 -42.11 7.82
N PRO A 20 -21.44 -42.29 8.57
CA PRO A 20 -22.65 -42.94 8.08
C PRO A 20 -23.40 -42.07 7.07
N ALA A 21 -23.73 -42.70 5.94
CA ALA A 21 -24.74 -42.21 5.02
C ALA A 21 -26.12 -42.43 5.65
N THR A 22 -26.79 -41.34 6.00
CA THR A 22 -28.26 -41.30 6.10
C THR A 22 -28.76 -40.31 5.06
N ALA A 23 -29.37 -40.87 4.03
CA ALA A 23 -30.16 -40.18 3.05
C ALA A 23 -31.31 -39.42 3.73
N GLN A 24 -31.40 -38.13 3.44
CA GLN A 24 -32.67 -37.42 3.34
C GLN A 24 -32.58 -36.64 2.03
N ALA A 25 -33.38 -37.09 1.07
CA ALA A 25 -33.68 -36.31 -0.12
C ALA A 25 -34.55 -35.13 0.33
N GLU A 26 -34.11 -33.91 0.09
CA GLU A 26 -34.99 -32.76 0.09
C GLU A 26 -34.71 -31.98 -1.20
N GLU A 27 -35.75 -31.95 -2.02
CA GLU A 27 -35.85 -31.35 -3.33
C GLU A 27 -35.66 -29.83 -3.20
N VAL A 28 -34.56 -29.30 -3.74
CA VAL A 28 -34.40 -27.86 -3.91
C VAL A 28 -34.47 -27.56 -5.39
N ALA A 29 -35.57 -26.92 -5.77
CA ALA A 29 -35.85 -26.44 -7.11
C ALA A 29 -34.71 -25.55 -7.66
N PRO A 30 -34.52 -25.49 -8.98
CA PRO A 30 -33.58 -24.56 -9.60
C PRO A 30 -34.00 -23.11 -9.28
N PHE A 31 -33.14 -22.37 -8.59
CA PHE A 31 -33.23 -20.92 -8.52
C PHE A 31 -32.51 -20.33 -9.73
N ASP A 32 -33.30 -19.87 -10.70
CA ASP A 32 -32.91 -19.01 -11.82
C ASP A 32 -32.57 -17.59 -11.29
N PRO A 33 -31.32 -17.10 -11.40
CA PRO A 33 -31.00 -15.73 -11.02
C PRO A 33 -31.27 -14.70 -12.14
N PHE A 34 -32.03 -15.06 -13.18
CA PHE A 34 -32.36 -14.14 -14.28
C PHE A 34 -33.88 -14.01 -14.50
N ALA A 35 -34.59 -13.62 -13.45
CA ALA A 35 -35.96 -13.12 -13.57
C ALA A 35 -36.19 -11.94 -12.61
N SER A 36 -35.74 -10.76 -13.02
CA SER A 36 -36.42 -9.52 -12.63
C SER A 36 -36.51 -8.62 -13.84
N SER A 37 -37.70 -8.67 -14.44
CA SER A 37 -38.27 -7.65 -15.30
C SER A 37 -38.31 -6.32 -14.54
N VAL A 38 -37.43 -5.40 -14.92
CA VAL A 38 -37.60 -3.98 -14.62
C VAL A 38 -38.00 -3.31 -15.93
N ASP A 39 -39.11 -2.60 -15.84
CA ASP A 39 -39.83 -1.96 -16.94
C ASP A 39 -38.95 -0.96 -17.69
N THR A 40 -38.62 -1.29 -18.94
CA THR A 40 -37.84 -0.45 -19.86
C THR A 40 -38.76 0.54 -20.55
N SER A 41 -39.16 1.61 -19.86
CA SER A 41 -39.94 2.69 -20.49
C SER A 41 -39.60 4.09 -19.98
N ALA A 42 -38.60 4.24 -19.09
CA ALA A 42 -38.20 5.54 -18.52
C ALA A 42 -36.71 5.91 -18.74
N ILE A 43 -36.01 5.24 -19.65
CA ILE A 43 -34.60 5.55 -19.98
C ILE A 43 -34.41 6.30 -21.31
N ASP A 44 -35.51 6.59 -22.02
CA ASP A 44 -35.46 7.32 -23.30
C ASP A 44 -35.37 8.86 -23.10
N GLU A 45 -35.80 9.38 -21.95
CA GLU A 45 -35.88 10.83 -21.67
C GLU A 45 -34.77 11.33 -20.72
N ALA A 46 -33.66 10.61 -20.57
CA ALA A 46 -32.48 11.10 -19.85
C ALA A 46 -31.23 11.25 -20.74
N LEU A 47 -31.25 10.68 -21.94
CA LEU A 47 -30.15 10.77 -22.91
C LEU A 47 -30.23 11.99 -23.84
N ALA A 48 -31.39 12.65 -23.93
CA ALA A 48 -31.55 13.89 -24.67
C ALA A 48 -31.01 15.13 -23.93
N SER A 49 -30.84 15.08 -22.60
CA SER A 49 -30.32 16.22 -21.81
C SER A 49 -28.81 16.20 -21.57
N LEU A 50 -28.09 15.16 -22.01
CA LEU A 50 -26.62 15.06 -21.84
C LEU A 50 -25.85 15.21 -23.17
N THR A 51 -26.56 15.39 -24.29
CA THR A 51 -25.95 15.57 -25.62
C THR A 51 -25.91 17.02 -26.10
N GLU A 52 -26.46 17.98 -25.33
CA GLU A 52 -26.38 19.43 -25.63
C GLU A 52 -25.47 20.24 -24.70
N THR A 53 -24.55 19.62 -23.95
CA THR A 53 -23.49 20.37 -23.25
C THR A 53 -22.17 19.60 -23.25
N SER A 54 -21.71 19.19 -24.43
CA SER A 54 -20.36 18.63 -24.59
C SER A 54 -19.51 19.34 -25.65
N SER A 55 -20.03 20.37 -26.33
CA SER A 55 -19.25 21.09 -27.35
C SER A 55 -18.60 22.40 -26.88
N ASN A 56 -18.93 22.93 -25.69
CA ASN A 56 -18.42 24.25 -25.27
C ASN A 56 -17.63 24.25 -23.94
N ALA A 57 -17.55 23.14 -23.20
CA ALA A 57 -16.80 23.10 -21.94
C ALA A 57 -15.28 22.87 -22.11
N VAL A 58 -14.84 22.36 -23.25
CA VAL A 58 -13.41 22.21 -23.59
C VAL A 58 -12.81 23.49 -24.18
N ALA A 59 -13.64 24.48 -24.56
CA ALA A 59 -13.17 25.76 -25.10
C ALA A 59 -12.97 26.86 -24.03
N ALA A 60 -13.43 26.65 -22.79
CA ALA A 60 -13.45 27.70 -21.76
C ALA A 60 -12.28 27.67 -20.76
N TRP A 61 -11.37 26.70 -20.83
CA TRP A 61 -10.18 26.64 -19.96
C TRP A 61 -8.90 27.14 -20.67
N SER A 62 -8.96 27.45 -21.96
CA SER A 62 -7.82 27.93 -22.75
C SER A 62 -7.57 29.44 -22.64
N THR A 63 -8.35 30.20 -21.86
CA THR A 63 -8.26 31.68 -21.82
C THR A 63 -7.66 32.26 -20.54
N GLN A 64 -7.16 31.44 -19.61
CA GLN A 64 -6.52 31.94 -18.38
C GLN A 64 -5.05 31.54 -18.22
N LEU A 65 -4.35 31.32 -19.34
CA LEU A 65 -2.89 31.44 -19.40
C LEU A 65 -2.55 32.67 -20.23
N GLY A 66 -2.98 33.82 -19.73
CA GLY A 66 -2.48 35.11 -20.16
C GLY A 66 -1.03 35.27 -19.72
N SER A 67 -0.15 35.34 -20.70
CA SER A 67 1.06 36.18 -20.69
C SER A 67 2.10 35.91 -19.61
N ALA A 68 3.06 35.05 -19.94
CA ALA A 68 4.47 35.34 -19.68
C ALA A 68 5.33 34.61 -20.73
N GLU A 69 5.59 35.29 -21.83
CA GLU A 69 6.68 34.96 -22.73
C GLU A 69 8.01 35.02 -21.96
N GLY A 70 8.75 33.92 -21.97
CA GLY A 70 10.03 33.80 -21.30
C GLY A 70 10.80 32.61 -21.85
N LEU A 71 11.32 32.78 -23.07
CA LEU A 71 12.20 31.88 -23.80
C LEU A 71 13.43 31.43 -22.97
N LEU A 72 13.43 30.23 -22.38
CA LEU A 72 14.66 29.51 -22.00
C LEU A 72 14.46 27.98 -22.04
N PRO A 73 15.38 27.19 -22.65
CA PRO A 73 15.38 25.74 -22.56
C PRO A 73 15.99 25.33 -21.22
N GLY A 74 15.12 25.12 -20.24
CA GLY A 74 15.46 24.59 -18.93
C GLY A 74 14.16 24.13 -18.29
N ILE A 75 13.85 22.85 -18.49
CA ILE A 75 12.68 22.20 -17.88
C ILE A 75 12.89 22.24 -16.37
N LEU A 76 12.41 23.29 -15.72
CA LEU A 76 12.14 23.21 -14.30
C LEU A 76 11.00 22.19 -14.16
N PRO A 77 11.16 21.14 -13.32
CA PRO A 77 10.05 20.24 -13.07
C PRO A 77 8.86 21.08 -12.60
N ALA A 78 7.69 20.85 -13.22
CA ALA A 78 6.47 21.46 -12.74
C ALA A 78 6.33 21.15 -11.24
N PRO A 79 5.82 22.08 -10.42
CA PRO A 79 5.53 21.80 -9.02
C PRO A 79 4.60 20.57 -8.97
N VAL A 80 5.10 19.46 -8.42
CA VAL A 80 4.26 18.30 -8.14
C VAL A 80 3.33 18.74 -7.00
N PRO A 81 2.00 18.63 -7.16
CA PRO A 81 1.07 18.88 -6.07
C PRO A 81 1.42 17.98 -4.88
N ALA A 82 1.63 18.59 -3.71
CA ALA A 82 2.07 17.88 -2.52
C ALA A 82 1.12 16.72 -2.17
N GLY A 83 1.65 15.51 -2.00
CA GLY A 83 0.89 14.32 -1.59
C GLY A 83 0.46 13.41 -2.73
N GLU A 84 0.94 13.64 -3.96
CA GLU A 84 0.68 12.78 -5.12
C GLU A 84 1.54 11.50 -5.15
N CYS A 85 2.31 11.22 -4.09
CA CYS A 85 3.14 10.02 -3.97
C CYS A 85 4.16 9.88 -5.11
N ALA A 86 4.56 11.00 -5.72
CA ALA A 86 5.51 10.97 -6.81
C ALA A 86 6.93 10.73 -6.26
N PRO A 87 7.75 9.88 -6.89
CA PRO A 87 9.11 9.61 -6.42
C PRO A 87 9.94 10.86 -6.14
N GLN A 88 9.76 11.91 -6.96
CA GLN A 88 10.48 13.18 -6.87
C GLN A 88 10.17 13.96 -5.59
N GLU A 89 9.02 13.74 -4.96
CA GLU A 89 8.68 14.40 -3.70
C GLU A 89 9.54 13.88 -2.54
N PHE A 90 9.88 12.59 -2.56
CA PHE A 90 10.70 11.94 -1.53
C PHE A 90 12.20 12.22 -1.72
N ASP A 91 12.62 12.45 -2.96
CA ASP A 91 13.99 12.78 -3.32
C ASP A 91 14.51 14.03 -2.59
N ALA A 92 13.63 14.99 -2.32
CA ALA A 92 13.98 16.24 -1.66
C ALA A 92 14.03 16.16 -0.12
N VAL A 93 13.59 15.04 0.47
CA VAL A 93 13.37 14.93 1.93
C VAL A 93 14.57 14.31 2.65
N VAL A 94 15.32 13.45 1.97
CA VAL A 94 16.38 12.65 2.58
C VAL A 94 17.74 13.09 2.03
N ASP A 95 18.64 13.56 2.90
CA ASP A 95 19.98 13.98 2.48
C ASP A 95 20.81 12.79 1.95
N GLY A 96 21.46 12.98 0.80
CA GLY A 96 22.27 11.94 0.15
C GLY A 96 21.46 10.88 -0.61
N TRP A 97 20.16 11.14 -0.77
CA TRP A 97 19.19 10.36 -1.52
C TRP A 97 18.57 11.23 -2.64
N PRO A 98 18.10 10.66 -3.76
CA PRO A 98 18.24 9.26 -4.17
C PRO A 98 19.65 8.98 -4.72
N GLY A 99 20.04 7.71 -4.77
CA GLY A 99 21.21 7.30 -5.54
C GLY A 99 21.00 7.48 -7.06
N VAL A 100 22.01 7.12 -7.86
CA VAL A 100 21.95 7.14 -9.34
C VAL A 100 20.78 6.35 -9.95
N ALA A 101 20.20 5.42 -9.21
CA ALA A 101 19.08 4.60 -9.66
C ALA A 101 17.69 5.21 -9.41
N GLY A 102 17.61 6.34 -8.71
CA GLY A 102 16.35 7.03 -8.37
C GLY A 102 15.59 6.43 -7.18
N THR A 103 14.38 6.91 -6.96
CA THR A 103 13.46 6.46 -5.90
C THR A 103 12.39 5.53 -6.46
N ILE A 104 12.03 4.52 -5.67
CA ILE A 104 10.84 3.71 -5.87
C ILE A 104 9.88 3.93 -4.70
N VAL A 105 8.61 4.20 -5.00
CA VAL A 105 7.56 4.28 -3.99
C VAL A 105 6.93 2.90 -3.86
N GLU A 106 7.13 2.24 -2.72
CA GLU A 106 6.60 0.89 -2.47
C GLU A 106 5.12 0.92 -2.12
N TRP A 107 4.71 1.94 -1.38
CA TRP A 107 3.33 2.14 -0.97
C TRP A 107 3.12 3.60 -0.57
N CYS A 108 1.96 4.16 -0.91
CA CYS A 108 1.58 5.50 -0.48
C CYS A 108 0.06 5.66 -0.54
N ASN A 109 -0.52 6.37 0.42
CA ASN A 109 -1.96 6.67 0.46
C ASN A 109 -2.26 8.18 0.49
N GLY A 110 -1.26 9.03 0.26
CA GLY A 110 -1.37 10.49 0.31
C GLY A 110 -1.16 11.12 1.70
N GLU A 111 -1.03 10.31 2.76
CA GLU A 111 -0.71 10.81 4.12
C GLU A 111 0.49 10.07 4.73
N TRP A 112 0.67 8.81 4.34
CA TRP A 112 1.76 7.93 4.75
C TRP A 112 2.37 7.30 3.50
N ALA A 113 3.68 7.11 3.51
CA ALA A 113 4.37 6.50 2.39
C ALA A 113 5.59 5.69 2.82
N VAL A 114 5.92 4.67 2.03
CA VAL A 114 7.16 3.90 2.11
C VAL A 114 7.86 4.05 0.77
N ALA A 115 9.05 4.66 0.78
CA ALA A 115 9.87 4.79 -0.41
C ALA A 115 11.28 4.24 -0.18
N GLY A 116 11.84 3.65 -1.24
CA GLY A 116 13.12 2.97 -1.28
C GLY A 116 14.06 3.61 -2.30
N ALA A 117 15.36 3.60 -2.04
CA ALA A 117 16.34 3.97 -3.04
C ALA A 117 16.46 2.75 -3.95
N ASN A 118 16.18 2.95 -5.24
CA ASN A 118 16.14 1.87 -6.20
C ASN A 118 17.48 1.12 -6.22
N GLN A 119 17.41 -0.20 -6.37
CA GLN A 119 18.58 -1.12 -6.32
C GLN A 119 19.33 -1.13 -4.98
N THR A 120 18.73 -0.65 -3.88
CA THR A 120 19.29 -0.74 -2.53
C THR A 120 18.27 -1.33 -1.55
N ASP A 121 18.73 -1.65 -0.34
CA ASP A 121 17.88 -1.99 0.80
C ASP A 121 17.50 -0.76 1.64
N TRP A 122 17.93 0.44 1.25
CA TRP A 122 17.62 1.67 1.96
C TRP A 122 16.16 2.04 1.72
N LYS A 123 15.35 1.88 2.77
CA LYS A 123 13.95 2.31 2.83
C LYS A 123 13.77 3.42 3.85
N VAL A 124 12.90 4.36 3.53
CA VAL A 124 12.49 5.44 4.41
C VAL A 124 10.97 5.44 4.50
N PHE A 125 10.49 5.75 5.70
CA PHE A 125 9.09 5.79 6.06
C PHE A 125 8.71 7.26 6.23
N PHE A 126 7.63 7.69 5.59
CA PHE A 126 7.25 9.09 5.52
C PHE A 126 5.84 9.32 6.04
N HIS A 127 5.64 10.50 6.61
CA HIS A 127 4.35 11.06 6.95
C HIS A 127 4.21 12.45 6.32
N HIS A 128 3.05 12.77 5.80
CA HIS A 128 2.74 14.09 5.26
C HIS A 128 2.14 14.96 6.37
N ASP A 129 2.79 16.08 6.69
CA ASP A 129 2.30 17.03 7.71
C ASP A 129 1.18 17.97 7.21
N GLY A 130 0.61 17.66 6.04
CA GLY A 130 -0.36 18.49 5.31
C GLY A 130 0.27 19.47 4.31
N GLN A 131 1.59 19.73 4.39
CA GLN A 131 2.30 20.56 3.41
C GLN A 131 3.47 19.83 2.76
N ASN A 132 4.28 19.12 3.53
CA ASN A 132 5.48 18.44 3.05
C ASN A 132 5.57 17.00 3.57
N TRP A 133 6.21 16.14 2.78
CA TRP A 133 6.63 14.84 3.25
C TRP A 133 7.76 14.97 4.27
N VAL A 134 7.63 14.26 5.38
CA VAL A 134 8.63 14.22 6.46
C VAL A 134 9.08 12.78 6.65
N GLY A 135 10.39 12.56 6.55
CA GLY A 135 11.00 11.27 6.86
C GLY A 135 10.96 10.99 8.36
N LEU A 136 10.43 9.85 8.74
CA LEU A 136 10.33 9.43 10.12
C LEU A 136 11.69 8.92 10.60
N ALA A 137 12.15 9.48 11.72
CA ALA A 137 13.31 8.96 12.42
C ALA A 137 12.93 7.63 13.12
N PRO A 138 13.79 6.60 13.06
CA PRO A 138 13.58 5.39 13.83
C PRO A 138 13.59 5.71 15.33
N ASP A 139 12.71 5.06 16.08
CA ASP A 139 12.65 5.19 17.55
C ASP A 139 13.67 4.25 18.24
N GLY A 140 14.33 3.39 17.47
CA GLY A 140 15.32 2.45 17.96
C GLY A 140 15.92 1.61 16.83
N SER A 141 16.61 0.54 17.19
CA SER A 141 17.22 -0.41 16.25
C SER A 141 16.88 -1.83 16.64
N LYS A 142 16.80 -2.72 15.65
CA LYS A 142 16.62 -4.14 15.90
C LYS A 142 17.80 -4.73 16.70
N LYS A 143 17.47 -5.46 17.76
CA LYS A 143 18.46 -6.17 18.60
C LYS A 143 18.86 -7.52 18.02
N THR A 144 18.01 -8.09 17.19
CA THR A 144 18.22 -9.39 16.54
C THR A 144 17.98 -9.27 15.03
N GLY A 145 18.63 -10.14 14.25
CA GLY A 145 18.55 -10.11 12.79
C GLY A 145 19.38 -9.00 12.16
N LEU A 146 18.91 -8.46 11.02
CA LEU A 146 19.54 -7.32 10.36
C LEU A 146 19.42 -6.08 11.25
N GLN A 147 20.56 -5.44 11.49
CA GLN A 147 20.64 -4.22 12.29
C GLN A 147 20.06 -3.05 11.49
N GLN A 148 18.74 -2.90 11.57
CA GLN A 148 17.97 -1.84 10.91
C GLN A 148 17.23 -1.01 11.95
N GLY A 149 16.90 0.23 11.59
CA GLY A 149 16.03 1.09 12.38
C GLY A 149 14.65 0.45 12.58
N CYS A 150 14.06 0.66 13.74
CA CYS A 150 12.68 0.26 14.02
C CYS A 150 11.88 1.44 14.58
N PHE A 151 10.55 1.32 14.50
CA PHE A 151 9.61 2.40 14.85
C PHE A 151 8.67 1.96 15.96
N ASN A 152 8.28 2.90 16.83
CA ASN A 152 7.31 2.64 17.88
C ASN A 152 5.90 2.55 17.27
N GLY A 153 5.40 1.32 17.13
CA GLY A 153 4.09 1.08 16.53
C GLY A 153 2.89 1.60 17.34
N ILE A 154 3.04 1.90 18.64
CA ILE A 154 1.99 2.58 19.42
C ILE A 154 1.93 4.04 18.99
N LYS A 155 3.07 4.73 18.99
CA LYS A 155 3.21 6.12 18.57
C LYS A 155 2.69 6.35 17.14
N LEU A 156 3.04 5.44 16.20
CA LEU A 156 2.54 5.53 14.82
C LEU A 156 1.00 5.42 14.75
N ARG A 157 0.38 4.51 15.52
CA ARG A 157 -1.09 4.39 15.57
C ARG A 157 -1.75 5.60 16.20
N GLU A 158 -1.15 6.19 17.23
CA GLU A 158 -1.64 7.43 17.85
C GLU A 158 -1.57 8.63 16.88
N GLN A 159 -0.64 8.59 15.93
CA GLN A 159 -0.53 9.56 14.85
C GLN A 159 -1.47 9.30 13.66
N GLY A 160 -2.26 8.21 13.71
CA GLY A 160 -3.20 7.86 12.64
C GLY A 160 -2.62 6.98 11.53
N ALA A 161 -1.45 6.36 11.73
CA ALA A 161 -0.87 5.48 10.74
C ALA A 161 -1.78 4.28 10.44
N PRO A 162 -2.13 4.02 9.16
CA PRO A 162 -2.99 2.91 8.77
C PRO A 162 -2.28 1.57 8.94
N GLN A 163 -3.05 0.50 9.07
CA GLN A 163 -2.50 -0.84 9.29
C GLN A 163 -1.60 -1.29 8.12
N GLU A 164 -1.95 -0.95 6.87
CA GLU A 164 -1.10 -1.30 5.71
C GLU A 164 0.28 -0.66 5.77
N PHE A 165 0.41 0.52 6.39
CA PHE A 165 1.70 1.17 6.61
C PHE A 165 2.49 0.45 7.71
N LEU A 166 1.83 0.11 8.82
CA LEU A 166 2.44 -0.58 9.95
C LEU A 166 2.97 -1.97 9.55
N ASP A 167 2.24 -2.68 8.69
CA ASP A 167 2.64 -4.01 8.20
C ASP A 167 3.91 -3.97 7.35
N ARG A 168 4.24 -2.80 6.78
CA ARG A 168 5.47 -2.56 6.00
C ARG A 168 6.60 -1.97 6.83
N THR A 169 6.29 -1.52 8.04
CA THR A 169 7.21 -0.79 8.90
C THR A 169 7.86 -1.73 9.91
N PRO A 170 9.19 -1.73 10.07
CA PRO A 170 9.85 -2.49 11.12
C PRO A 170 9.43 -1.97 12.51
N ILE A 171 8.48 -2.61 13.17
CA ILE A 171 8.00 -2.18 14.50
C ILE A 171 8.94 -2.65 15.61
N CYS A 172 9.39 -1.74 16.48
CA CYS A 172 10.20 -2.07 17.65
C CYS A 172 9.44 -2.94 18.65
N THR A 173 10.15 -3.89 19.26
CA THR A 173 9.76 -4.44 20.56
C THR A 173 10.01 -3.41 21.67
N PRO A 174 9.39 -3.55 22.85
CA PRO A 174 9.57 -2.58 23.95
C PRO A 174 11.03 -2.35 24.34
N GLU A 175 11.88 -3.38 24.23
CA GLU A 175 13.30 -3.29 24.58
C GLU A 175 14.18 -2.66 23.49
N GLU A 176 13.66 -2.50 22.26
CA GLU A 176 14.37 -1.91 21.14
C GLU A 176 14.18 -0.39 21.08
N ILE A 177 13.14 0.14 21.73
CA ILE A 177 12.87 1.58 21.79
C ILE A 177 14.02 2.28 22.55
N GLY A 178 14.64 3.27 21.91
CA GLY A 178 15.80 4.01 22.40
C GLY A 178 17.13 3.26 22.29
N TYR A 179 17.14 2.02 21.78
CA TYR A 179 18.36 1.27 21.56
C TYR A 179 18.99 1.65 20.21
N PHE A 180 20.20 2.20 20.24
CA PHE A 180 21.03 2.43 19.06
C PHE A 180 22.43 1.85 19.34
N PRO A 181 22.83 0.77 18.64
CA PRO A 181 24.16 0.20 18.80
C PRO A 181 25.21 1.25 18.42
N ARG A 182 26.28 1.34 19.22
CA ARG A 182 27.44 2.21 18.97
C ARG A 182 28.53 1.46 18.23
#